data_AF-A0A8S3WT80-F1
#
_entry.id   AF-A0A8S3WT80-F1
#
_cell.length_a   1.000
_cell.length_b   1.000
_cell.length_c   1.000
_cell.angle_alpha   90.00
_cell.angle_beta   90.00
_cell.angle_gamma   90.00
#
_symmetry.space_group_name_H-M   'P 1'
#
loop_
_entity.id
_entity.type
_entity.pdbx_description
1 polymer ?
#
loop_
_entity_poly.entity_id
_entity_poly.type
_entity_poly.pdbx_seq_one_letter_code
_entity_poly.pdbx_strand_id
1 'polypeptide(L)'
;MKPSIDVESLRTEHESDEQWEVRRNFMLEHKDSFEEAELVTLAQLFTNIEFLGCRYPPQTMKRIAKLAEKVSKTYKDSRKNKLKRTFVQASDAAEQKAKRSFK
;
A
#
# COMPACT_ATOMS: atom_id res chain seq x y z
N MET A 1 -24.18 -19.13 9.49
CA MET A 1 -23.40 -17.90 9.78
C MET A 1 -21.96 -18.17 9.37
N LYS A 2 -21.37 -17.33 8.52
CA LYS A 2 -19.91 -17.41 8.29
C LYS A 2 -19.22 -17.04 9.61
N PRO A 3 -18.17 -17.75 10.03
CA PRO A 3 -17.40 -17.36 11.20
C PRO A 3 -16.82 -15.95 10.99
N SER A 4 -16.86 -15.13 12.03
CA SER A 4 -16.28 -13.79 11.99
C SER A 4 -14.75 -13.92 11.97
N ILE A 5 -14.11 -13.42 10.92
CA ILE A 5 -12.64 -13.40 10.80
C ILE A 5 -12.08 -12.39 11.82
N ASP A 6 -11.18 -12.86 12.69
CA ASP A 6 -10.42 -11.99 13.58
C ASP A 6 -9.17 -11.48 12.87
N VAL A 7 -9.26 -10.27 12.30
CA VAL A 7 -8.19 -9.67 11.52
C VAL A 7 -6.94 -9.41 12.36
N GLU A 8 -7.05 -9.05 13.63
CA GLU A 8 -5.87 -8.72 14.46
C GLU A 8 -4.97 -9.93 14.69
N SER A 9 -5.58 -11.11 14.79
CA SER A 9 -4.86 -12.38 14.96
C SER A 9 -3.99 -12.75 13.74
N LEU A 10 -4.25 -12.15 12.58
CA LEU A 10 -3.56 -12.46 11.32
C LEU A 10 -2.27 -11.65 11.12
N ARG A 11 -1.91 -10.77 12.05
CA ARG A 11 -0.66 -10.00 12.00
C ARG A 11 0.55 -10.92 12.18
N THR A 12 1.61 -10.66 11.41
CA THR A 12 2.90 -11.37 11.50
C THR A 12 3.97 -10.49 12.15
N GLU A 13 4.97 -11.12 12.75
CA GLU A 13 6.08 -10.40 13.43
C GLU A 13 7.05 -9.70 12.46
N HIS A 14 7.12 -10.16 11.21
CA HIS A 14 8.12 -9.70 10.23
C HIS A 14 7.64 -8.55 9.34
N GLU A 15 6.37 -8.14 9.43
CA GLU A 15 5.86 -7.01 8.66
C GLU A 15 6.00 -5.69 9.45
N SER A 16 6.35 -4.62 8.74
CA SER A 16 6.41 -3.28 9.35
C SER A 16 5.02 -2.76 9.70
N ASP A 17 4.91 -1.82 10.65
CA ASP A 17 3.63 -1.23 11.04
C ASP A 17 2.86 -0.62 9.85
N GLU A 18 3.58 0.03 8.92
CA GLU A 18 2.96 0.62 7.72
C GLU A 18 2.43 -0.46 6.76
N GLN A 19 3.15 -1.57 6.59
CA GLN A 19 2.68 -2.70 5.79
C GLN A 19 1.46 -3.35 6.45
N TRP A 20 1.50 -3.55 7.76
CA TRP A 20 0.40 -4.12 8.53
C TRP A 20 -0.86 -3.26 8.41
N GLU A 21 -0.77 -1.95 8.62
CA GLU A 21 -1.91 -1.05 8.53
C GLU A 21 -2.62 -1.14 7.18
N VAL A 22 -1.84 -1.17 6.09
CA VAL A 22 -2.38 -1.32 4.73
C VAL A 22 -3.03 -2.69 4.51
N ARG A 23 -2.37 -3.77 4.96
CA ARG A 23 -2.90 -5.14 4.87
C ARG A 23 -4.18 -5.30 5.66
N ARG A 24 -4.20 -4.81 6.90
CA ARG A 24 -5.32 -4.80 7.83
C ARG A 24 -6.51 -4.06 7.26
N ASN A 25 -6.31 -2.87 6.71
CA ASN A 25 -7.39 -2.10 6.10
C ASN A 25 -8.00 -2.83 4.89
N PHE A 26 -7.16 -3.51 4.10
CA PHE A 26 -7.66 -4.37 3.02
C PHE A 26 -8.50 -5.53 3.56
N MET A 27 -8.03 -6.22 4.59
CA MET A 27 -8.78 -7.33 5.19
C MET A 27 -10.11 -6.87 5.79
N LEU A 28 -10.13 -5.76 6.54
CA LEU A 28 -11.35 -5.23 7.15
C LEU A 28 -12.42 -4.82 6.13
N GLU A 29 -12.03 -4.20 5.01
CA GLU A 29 -12.97 -3.82 3.95
C GLU A 29 -13.62 -5.04 3.29
N HIS A 30 -12.92 -6.18 3.24
CA HIS A 30 -13.32 -7.33 2.45
C HIS A 30 -13.65 -8.58 3.27
N LYS A 31 -13.58 -8.52 4.61
CA LYS A 31 -13.76 -9.68 5.51
C LYS A 31 -15.10 -10.39 5.37
N ASP A 32 -16.16 -9.68 5.00
CA ASP A 32 -17.50 -10.25 4.84
C ASP A 32 -17.72 -10.83 3.43
N SER A 33 -16.82 -10.52 2.49
CA SER A 33 -16.93 -10.92 1.08
C SER A 33 -16.20 -12.22 0.76
N PHE A 34 -15.18 -12.58 1.53
CA PHE A 34 -14.31 -13.74 1.26
C PHE A 34 -14.19 -14.66 2.47
N GLU A 35 -13.78 -15.90 2.23
CA GLU A 35 -13.32 -16.79 3.30
C GLU A 35 -11.91 -16.38 3.76
N GLU A 36 -11.53 -16.74 4.99
CA GLU A 36 -10.28 -16.32 5.61
C GLU A 36 -9.04 -16.59 4.74
N ALA A 37 -8.91 -17.82 4.23
CA ALA A 37 -7.76 -18.20 3.40
C ALA A 37 -7.66 -17.36 2.11
N GLU A 38 -8.79 -17.10 1.46
CA GLU A 38 -8.83 -16.28 0.24
C GLU A 38 -8.52 -14.82 0.58
N LEU A 39 -9.10 -14.28 1.67
CA LEU A 39 -8.87 -12.93 2.14
C LEU A 39 -7.40 -12.66 2.45
N VAL A 40 -6.77 -13.56 3.21
CA VAL A 40 -5.34 -13.49 3.57
C VAL A 40 -4.48 -13.49 2.31
N THR A 41 -4.79 -14.37 1.36
CA THR A 41 -4.07 -14.47 0.08
C THR A 41 -4.18 -13.18 -0.72
N LEU A 42 -5.40 -12.64 -0.88
CA LEU A 42 -5.63 -11.39 -1.62
C LEU A 42 -4.94 -10.20 -0.95
N ALA A 43 -4.99 -10.12 0.38
CA ALA A 43 -4.32 -9.07 1.15
C ALA A 43 -2.78 -9.16 0.99
N GLN A 44 -2.22 -10.36 0.99
CA GLN A 44 -0.78 -10.56 0.76
C GLN A 44 -0.35 -10.22 -0.66
N LEU A 45 -1.14 -10.59 -1.67
CA LEU A 45 -0.88 -10.21 -3.06
C LEU A 45 -0.86 -8.69 -3.21
N PHE A 46 -1.83 -8.00 -2.60
CA PHE A 46 -1.91 -6.55 -2.60
C PHE A 46 -0.66 -5.91 -1.97
N THR A 47 -0.26 -6.32 -0.77
CA THR A 47 0.92 -5.75 -0.11
C THR A 47 2.23 -6.08 -0.86
N ASN A 48 2.36 -7.28 -1.43
CA ASN A 48 3.51 -7.63 -2.25
C ASN A 48 3.62 -6.74 -3.50
N ILE A 49 2.51 -6.41 -4.13
CA ILE A 49 2.49 -5.49 -5.29
C ILE A 49 2.93 -4.08 -4.86
N GLU A 50 2.36 -3.56 -3.77
CA GLU A 50 2.58 -2.18 -3.33
C GLU A 50 3.96 -1.95 -2.70
N PHE A 51 4.44 -2.88 -1.87
CA PHE A 51 5.67 -2.70 -1.07
C PHE A 51 6.89 -3.41 -1.65
N LEU A 52 6.70 -4.57 -2.30
CA LEU A 52 7.80 -5.37 -2.85
C LEU A 52 7.93 -5.23 -4.38
N GLY A 53 6.98 -4.54 -5.02
CA GLY A 53 6.98 -4.35 -6.47
C GLY A 53 6.68 -5.62 -7.26
N CYS A 54 6.11 -6.65 -6.63
CA CYS A 54 5.79 -7.91 -7.28
C CYS A 54 4.81 -7.72 -8.45
N ARG A 55 4.86 -8.65 -9.41
CA ARG A 55 3.96 -8.70 -10.57
C ARG A 55 3.40 -10.11 -10.70
N TYR A 56 2.10 -10.18 -10.94
CA TYR A 56 1.34 -11.41 -11.08
C TYR A 56 0.67 -11.42 -12.46
N PRO A 57 0.04 -12.54 -12.89
CA PRO A 57 -0.67 -12.59 -14.15
C PRO A 57 -1.69 -11.44 -14.32
N PRO A 58 -1.94 -10.96 -15.56
CA PRO A 58 -2.75 -9.76 -15.79
C PRO A 58 -4.14 -9.79 -15.16
N GLN A 59 -4.78 -10.96 -15.12
CA GLN A 59 -6.09 -11.13 -14.50
C GLN A 59 -6.05 -10.90 -12.99
N THR A 60 -5.03 -11.43 -12.31
CA THR A 60 -4.79 -11.20 -10.87
C THR A 60 -4.52 -9.74 -10.60
N MET A 61 -3.67 -9.08 -11.39
CA MET A 61 -3.37 -7.66 -11.24
C MET A 61 -4.64 -6.80 -11.35
N LYS A 62 -5.49 -7.07 -12.34
CA LYS A 62 -6.79 -6.37 -12.51
C LYS A 62 -7.73 -6.61 -11.34
N ARG A 63 -7.80 -7.85 -10.84
CA ARG A 63 -8.64 -8.21 -9.69
C ARG A 63 -8.21 -7.47 -8.44
N ILE A 64 -6.90 -7.48 -8.13
CA ILE A 64 -6.35 -6.78 -6.96
C ILE A 64 -6.55 -5.27 -7.09
N ALA A 65 -6.30 -4.68 -8.26
CA ALA A 65 -6.51 -3.26 -8.49
C ALA A 65 -7.95 -2.83 -8.17
N LYS A 66 -8.95 -3.59 -8.64
CA LYS A 66 -10.37 -3.33 -8.36
C LYS A 66 -10.71 -3.42 -6.87
N LEU A 67 -10.17 -4.42 -6.16
CA LEU A 67 -10.38 -4.57 -4.71
C LEU A 67 -9.68 -3.46 -3.91
N ALA A 68 -8.54 -3.01 -4.39
CA ALA A 68 -7.73 -1.98 -3.75
C ALA A 68 -8.32 -0.56 -3.90
N GLU A 69 -9.23 -0.30 -4.84
CA GLU A 69 -9.79 1.06 -5.06
C GLU A 69 -10.37 1.68 -3.79
N LYS A 70 -11.08 0.89 -2.97
CA LYS A 70 -11.69 1.36 -1.73
C LYS A 70 -10.67 1.59 -0.60
N VAL A 71 -9.65 0.74 -0.54
CA VAL A 71 -8.58 0.78 0.49
C VAL A 71 -7.55 1.87 0.19
N SER A 72 -7.25 2.05 -1.09
CA SER A 72 -6.21 2.94 -1.61
C SER A 72 -6.53 4.41 -1.38
N LYS A 73 -7.82 4.78 -1.26
CA LYS A 73 -8.20 6.18 -1.02
C LYS A 73 -7.68 6.67 0.34
N THR A 74 -7.92 5.89 1.39
CA THR A 74 -7.46 6.18 2.76
C THR A 74 -5.93 6.19 2.87
N TYR A 75 -5.25 5.20 2.26
CA TYR A 75 -3.78 5.13 2.28
C TYR A 75 -3.10 6.24 1.45
N LYS A 76 -3.64 6.57 0.27
CA LYS A 76 -3.10 7.67 -0.54
C LYS A 76 -3.27 9.01 0.16
N ASP A 77 -4.40 9.21 0.85
CA ASP A 77 -4.65 10.44 1.61
C ASP A 77 -3.67 10.59 2.79
N SER A 78 -3.35 9.52 3.53
CA SER A 78 -2.34 9.57 4.60
C SER A 78 -0.92 9.84 4.08
N ARG A 79 -0.62 9.40 2.85
CA ARG A 79 0.69 9.63 2.18
C ARG A 79 0.81 10.99 1.50
N LYS A 80 -0.29 11.73 1.24
CA LYS A 80 -0.23 13.08 0.64
C LYS A 80 0.55 14.07 1.49
N ASN A 81 0.48 13.93 2.82
CA ASN A 81 1.17 14.81 3.78
C ASN A 81 2.56 14.30 4.19
N LYS A 82 2.98 13.09 3.77
CA LYS A 82 4.36 12.64 4.02
C LYS A 82 5.33 13.43 3.14
N LEU A 83 6.49 13.79 3.71
CA LEU A 83 7.55 14.51 3.04
C LEU A 83 7.95 13.77 1.75
N LYS A 84 7.60 14.33 0.59
CA LYS A 84 8.08 13.82 -0.69
C LYS A 84 9.56 14.18 -0.79
N ARG A 85 10.44 13.22 -0.53
CA ARG A 85 11.87 13.39 -0.86
C ARG A 85 11.98 13.53 -2.37
N THR A 86 12.13 14.75 -2.85
CA THR A 86 12.54 15.02 -4.23
C THR A 86 13.99 14.59 -4.36
N PHE A 87 14.22 13.48 -5.06
CA PHE A 87 15.55 13.16 -5.56
C PHE A 87 15.83 14.13 -6.72
N VAL A 88 16.83 14.99 -6.52
CA VAL A 88 17.34 15.90 -7.54
C VAL A 88 18.80 15.56 -7.80
N GLN A 89 19.24 15.72 -9.04
CA GLN A 89 20.65 15.59 -9.35
C GLN A 89 21.42 16.72 -8.66
N ALA A 90 22.65 16.45 -8.22
CA ALA A 90 23.47 17.45 -7.53
C ALA A 90 23.70 18.72 -8.37
N SER A 91 23.81 18.57 -9.70
CA SER A 91 23.87 19.69 -10.65
C SER A 91 22.62 20.58 -10.57
N ASP A 92 21.45 19.96 -10.58
CA ASP A 92 20.16 20.66 -10.65
C ASP A 92 19.91 21.42 -9.33
N ALA A 93 20.29 20.81 -8.21
CA ALA A 93 20.24 21.44 -6.90
C ALA A 93 21.21 22.64 -6.80
N ALA A 94 22.43 22.50 -7.32
CA ALA A 94 23.41 23.58 -7.35
C ALA A 94 22.97 24.73 -8.25
N GLU A 95 22.41 24.43 -9.43
CA GLU A 95 21.93 25.42 -10.38
C GLU A 95 20.72 26.19 -9.85
N GLN A 96 19.77 25.51 -9.17
CA GLN A 96 18.66 26.17 -8.49
C GLN A 96 19.12 27.09 -7.34
N LYS A 97 20.15 26.68 -6.58
CA LYS A 97 20.74 27.51 -5.51
C LYS A 97 21.38 28.77 -6.10
N ALA A 98 22.15 28.63 -7.18
CA ALA A 98 22.76 29.77 -7.87
C ALA A 98 21.67 30.74 -8.36
N LYS A 99 20.66 30.25 -9.08
CA LYS A 99 19.54 31.07 -9.60
C LYS A 99 18.76 31.83 -8.50
N ARG A 100 18.70 31.31 -7.28
CA ARG A 100 18.07 31.99 -6.13
C ARG A 100 18.90 33.11 -5.52
N SER A 101 20.23 33.05 -5.60
CA SER A 101 21.12 34.09 -5.05
C SER A 101 21.23 35.34 -5.95
N PHE A 102 20.79 35.26 -7.21
CA PHE A 102 20.87 36.37 -8.17
C PHE A 102 19.55 37.16 -8.30
N LYS A 103 18.63 37.04 -7.33
CA LYS A 103 17.39 37.82 -7.27
C LYS A 103 17.37 38.74 -6.06
#